data_AF-A0A8T3YBP4-F1
#
_entry.id   AF-A0A8T3YBP4-F1
#
_cell.length_a   1.000
_cell.length_b   1.000
_cell.length_c   1.000
_cell.angle_alpha   90.00
_cell.angle_beta   90.00
_cell.angle_gamma   90.00
#
_symmetry.space_group_name_H-M   'P 1'
#
loop_
_entity.id
_entity.type
_entity.pdbx_description
1 polymer ?
#
loop_
_entity_poly.entity_id
_entity_poly.type
_entity_poly.pdbx_seq_one_letter_code
_entity_poly.pdbx_strand_id
1 'polypeptide(L)'
;MKKKLRDVMDYLEYEELIKIKKDLTMGGLHLLQLVDSKIRDETKKHDVYCCICNGRLEPYSVNNYTLIFGPEDLRKKASFCAIDCLEYFLKNLKDLRESAVDKGL
;
A
#
# COMPACT_ATOMS: atom_id res chain seq x y z
N MET A 1 -1.56 17.91 -0.73
CA MET A 1 -2.87 18.37 -0.21
C MET A 1 -3.76 17.16 0.04
N LYS A 2 -4.13 16.86 1.29
CA LYS A 2 -5.12 15.82 1.60
C LYS A 2 -6.50 16.35 1.20
N LYS A 3 -7.05 15.90 0.06
CA LYS A 3 -8.45 16.18 -0.32
C LYS A 3 -9.33 15.71 0.84
N LYS A 4 -10.14 16.60 1.40
CA LYS A 4 -10.97 16.26 2.57
C LYS A 4 -12.17 15.48 2.06
N LEU A 5 -12.67 14.51 2.83
CA LEU A 5 -13.86 13.73 2.47
C LEU A 5 -15.04 14.61 2.07
N ARG A 6 -15.13 15.81 2.65
CA ARG A 6 -16.11 16.85 2.29
C ARG A 6 -16.08 17.22 0.81
N ASP A 7 -14.88 17.41 0.24
CA ASP A 7 -14.72 17.75 -1.17
C ASP A 7 -15.28 16.63 -2.06
N VAL A 8 -15.19 15.37 -1.63
CA VAL A 8 -15.75 14.22 -2.36
C VAL A 8 -17.28 14.24 -2.33
N MET A 9 -17.89 14.65 -1.22
CA MET A 9 -19.35 14.73 -1.10
C MET A 9 -19.95 15.77 -2.05
N ASP A 10 -19.19 16.82 -2.39
CA ASP A 10 -19.64 17.86 -3.32
C ASP A 10 -19.76 17.37 -4.78
N TYR A 11 -19.15 16.22 -5.11
CA TYR A 11 -19.24 15.61 -6.46
C TYR A 11 -20.28 14.49 -6.56
N LEU A 12 -20.98 14.16 -5.48
CA LEU A 12 -21.96 13.08 -5.47
C LEU A 12 -23.37 13.62 -5.73
N GLU A 13 -24.13 12.88 -6.52
CA GLU A 13 -25.54 13.20 -6.74
C GLU A 13 -26.38 12.90 -5.49
N TYR A 14 -27.56 13.53 -5.40
CA TYR A 14 -28.46 13.37 -4.25
C TYR A 14 -28.80 11.89 -3.97
N GLU A 15 -29.04 11.09 -5.00
CA GLU A 15 -29.33 9.66 -4.85
C GLU A 15 -28.13 8.89 -4.26
N GLU A 16 -26.92 9.23 -4.66
CA GLU A 16 -25.69 8.61 -4.16
C GLU A 16 -25.46 8.97 -2.69
N LEU A 17 -25.72 10.23 -2.32
CA LEU A 17 -25.69 10.70 -0.94
C LEU A 17 -26.69 9.95 -0.06
N ILE A 18 -27.91 9.68 -0.55
CA ILE A 18 -28.91 8.88 0.17
C ILE A 18 -28.45 7.43 0.34
N LYS A 19 -27.85 6.82 -0.69
CA LYS A 19 -27.30 5.45 -0.60
C LYS A 19 -26.18 5.36 0.43
N ILE A 20 -25.25 6.31 0.43
CA ILE A 20 -24.16 6.41 1.40
C ILE A 20 -24.70 6.56 2.81
N LYS A 21 -25.67 7.47 3.03
CA LYS A 21 -26.31 7.66 4.33
C LYS A 21 -26.93 6.35 4.83
N LYS A 22 -27.66 5.64 3.97
CA LYS A 22 -28.30 4.37 4.31
C LYS A 22 -27.26 3.30 4.69
N ASP A 23 -26.22 3.14 3.88
CA ASP A 23 -25.14 2.18 4.16
C ASP A 23 -24.47 2.47 5.51
N LEU A 24 -24.10 3.73 5.76
CA LEU A 24 -23.49 4.14 7.04
C LEU A 24 -24.41 3.86 8.24
N THR A 25 -25.71 4.11 8.12
CA THR A 25 -26.67 3.78 9.20
C THR A 25 -26.83 2.28 9.43
N MET A 26 -26.50 1.45 8.43
CA MET A 26 -26.54 -0.02 8.52
C MET A 26 -25.20 -0.64 8.90
N GLY A 27 -24.21 0.17 9.31
CA GLY A 27 -22.88 -0.29 9.71
C GLY A 27 -21.80 -0.16 8.63
N GLY A 28 -22.10 0.45 7.48
CA GLY A 28 -21.11 0.87 6.47
C GLY A 28 -20.50 -0.28 5.66
N LEU A 29 -21.23 -1.38 5.47
CA LEU A 29 -20.69 -2.60 4.86
C LEU A 29 -20.24 -2.37 3.40
N HIS A 30 -21.03 -1.64 2.61
CA HIS A 30 -20.67 -1.38 1.20
C HIS A 30 -19.48 -0.43 1.10
N LEU A 31 -19.46 0.64 1.90
CA LEU A 31 -18.34 1.57 1.95
C LEU A 31 -17.05 0.88 2.39
N LEU A 32 -17.13 0.00 3.40
CA LEU A 32 -15.99 -0.79 3.84
C LEU A 32 -15.43 -1.64 2.70
N GLN A 33 -16.28 -2.36 1.97
CA GLN A 33 -15.85 -3.14 0.81
C GLN A 33 -15.20 -2.29 -0.28
N LEU A 34 -15.74 -1.09 -0.53
CA LEU A 34 -15.21 -0.15 -1.51
C LEU A 34 -13.81 0.36 -1.12
N VAL A 35 -13.65 0.71 0.15
CA VAL A 35 -12.35 1.13 0.72
C VAL A 35 -11.36 -0.03 0.66
N ASP A 36 -11.74 -1.23 1.09
CA ASP A 36 -10.89 -2.43 1.06
C ASP A 36 -10.48 -2.81 -0.37
N SER A 37 -11.39 -2.68 -1.34
CA SER A 37 -11.07 -2.89 -2.76
C SER A 37 -10.03 -1.87 -3.23
N LYS A 38 -10.23 -0.59 -2.90
CA LYS A 38 -9.30 0.48 -3.29
C LYS A 38 -7.93 0.30 -2.65
N ILE A 39 -7.85 -0.07 -1.37
CA ILE A 39 -6.61 -0.38 -0.67
C ILE A 39 -5.89 -1.54 -1.36
N ARG A 40 -6.62 -2.62 -1.69
CA ARG A 40 -6.06 -3.76 -2.42
C ARG A 40 -5.50 -3.36 -3.78
N ASP A 41 -6.21 -2.52 -4.53
CA ASP A 41 -5.77 -2.06 -5.84
C ASP A 41 -4.53 -1.16 -5.76
N GLU A 42 -4.47 -0.25 -4.78
CA GLU A 42 -3.25 0.54 -4.55
C GLU A 42 -2.09 -0.34 -4.08
N THR A 43 -2.35 -1.35 -3.26
CA THR A 43 -1.32 -2.32 -2.82
C THR A 43 -0.76 -3.11 -4.01
N LYS A 44 -1.61 -3.54 -4.96
CA LYS A 44 -1.18 -4.22 -6.19
C LYS A 44 -0.27 -3.36 -7.07
N LYS A 45 -0.37 -2.02 -7.03
CA LYS A 45 0.52 -1.15 -7.84
C LYS A 45 1.98 -1.25 -7.40
N HIS A 46 2.22 -1.48 -6.11
CA HIS A 46 3.57 -1.73 -5.59
C HIS A 46 4.13 -3.10 -5.97
N ASP A 47 3.31 -3.97 -6.59
CA ASP A 47 3.70 -5.30 -7.08
C ASP A 47 4.17 -5.28 -8.54
N VAL A 48 4.12 -4.13 -9.21
CA VAL A 48 4.41 -4.01 -10.64
C VAL A 48 5.85 -3.56 -10.90
N TYR A 49 6.54 -2.97 -9.93
CA TYR A 49 7.89 -2.45 -10.12
C TYR A 49 8.82 -2.85 -8.98
N CYS A 50 10.09 -3.10 -9.33
CA CYS A 50 11.14 -3.36 -8.36
C CYS A 50 11.48 -2.07 -7.60
N CYS A 51 11.50 -2.14 -6.27
CA CYS A 51 11.80 -0.98 -5.42
C CYS A 51 13.28 -0.54 -5.43
N ILE A 52 14.18 -1.31 -6.06
CA ILE A 52 15.61 -0.98 -6.19
C ILE A 52 15.93 -0.42 -7.57
N CYS A 53 15.66 -1.18 -8.64
CA CYS A 53 16.05 -0.80 -9.99
C CYS A 53 14.92 -0.14 -10.80
N ASN A 54 13.71 -0.05 -10.23
CA ASN A 54 12.50 0.43 -10.90
C ASN A 54 12.11 -0.37 -12.17
N GLY A 55 12.71 -1.54 -12.37
CA GLY A 55 12.35 -2.48 -13.43
C GLY A 55 10.95 -3.04 -13.21
N ARG A 56 10.20 -3.26 -14.30
CA ARG A 56 8.87 -3.86 -14.24
C ARG A 56 8.96 -5.32 -13.81
N LEU A 57 8.13 -5.72 -12.85
CA LEU A 57 7.99 -7.09 -12.38
C LEU A 57 7.07 -7.86 -13.32
N GLU A 58 7.56 -8.99 -13.81
CA GLU A 58 6.78 -9.91 -14.64
C GLU A 58 5.89 -10.78 -13.73
N PRO A 59 4.56 -10.70 -13.77
CA PRO A 59 3.68 -11.31 -12.76
C PRO A 59 3.86 -12.82 -12.53
N TYR A 60 4.36 -13.55 -13.53
CA TYR A 60 4.52 -15.01 -13.49
C TYR A 60 6.00 -15.46 -13.38
N SER A 61 6.91 -14.52 -13.12
CA SER A 61 8.33 -14.84 -12.95
C SER A 61 8.61 -15.47 -11.59
N VAL A 62 9.34 -16.59 -11.60
CA VAL A 62 9.86 -17.24 -10.39
C VAL A 62 11.00 -16.46 -9.72
N ASN A 63 11.54 -15.45 -10.41
CA ASN A 63 12.64 -14.62 -9.91
C ASN A 63 12.16 -13.35 -9.20
N ASN A 64 10.84 -13.17 -9.05
CA ASN A 64 10.31 -12.07 -8.26
C ASN A 64 10.35 -12.41 -6.78
N TYR A 65 10.88 -11.49 -5.98
CA TYR A 65 10.91 -11.60 -4.53
C TYR A 65 10.08 -10.50 -3.90
N THR A 66 9.49 -10.78 -2.74
CA THR A 66 8.72 -9.80 -1.98
C THR A 66 9.05 -9.94 -0.50
N LEU A 67 9.35 -8.82 0.15
CA LEU A 67 9.55 -8.70 1.58
C LEU A 67 8.37 -7.94 2.20
N ILE A 68 7.73 -8.53 3.21
CA ILE A 68 6.67 -7.90 4.00
C ILE A 68 7.18 -7.75 5.44
N PHE A 69 7.11 -6.55 6.00
CA PHE A 69 7.69 -6.26 7.31
C PHE A 69 6.96 -5.11 8.03
N GLY A 70 7.09 -5.07 9.36
CA GLY A 70 6.37 -4.13 10.23
C GLY A 70 5.20 -4.77 10.98
N PRO A 71 4.61 -4.07 11.96
CA PRO A 71 3.47 -4.57 12.73
C PRO A 71 2.23 -4.70 11.83
N GLU A 72 1.24 -5.49 12.28
CA GLU A 72 0.06 -5.85 11.47
C GLU A 72 -0.65 -4.65 10.84
N ASP A 73 -0.83 -3.57 11.60
CA ASP A 73 -1.51 -2.35 11.15
C ASP A 73 -0.62 -1.42 10.29
N LEU A 74 0.69 -1.64 10.24
CA LEU A 74 1.66 -0.82 9.49
C LEU A 74 2.58 -1.68 8.60
N ARG A 75 2.07 -2.80 8.09
CA ARG A 75 2.84 -3.67 7.19
C ARG A 75 3.29 -2.88 5.96
N LYS A 76 4.59 -2.90 5.71
CA LYS A 76 5.23 -2.42 4.49
C LYS A 76 5.52 -3.61 3.57
N LYS A 77 5.46 -3.36 2.27
CA LYS A 77 5.76 -4.33 1.22
C LYS A 77 6.84 -3.76 0.30
N ALA A 78 7.85 -4.56 -0.02
CA ALA A 78 8.88 -4.23 -0.98
C ALA A 78 9.05 -5.40 -1.95
N SER A 79 9.02 -5.11 -3.26
CA SER A 79 9.11 -6.14 -4.31
C SER A 79 10.37 -5.94 -5.16
N PHE A 80 10.94 -7.05 -5.64
CA PHE A 80 12.25 -7.11 -6.28
C PHE A 80 12.20 -8.00 -7.52
N CYS A 81 12.85 -7.58 -8.61
CA CYS A 81 12.85 -8.33 -9.87
C CYS A 81 13.83 -9.51 -9.90
N ALA A 82 14.79 -9.53 -8.97
CA ALA A 82 15.85 -10.52 -8.88
C ALA A 82 16.43 -10.56 -7.45
N ILE A 83 17.17 -11.63 -7.15
CA ILE A 83 17.79 -11.83 -5.83
C ILE A 83 18.81 -10.73 -5.50
N ASP A 84 19.58 -10.25 -6.48
CA ASP A 84 20.57 -9.19 -6.29
C ASP A 84 19.94 -7.88 -5.80
N CYS A 85 18.74 -7.55 -6.31
CA CYS A 85 17.98 -6.38 -5.86
C CYS A 85 17.51 -6.55 -4.41
N LEU A 86 17.08 -7.76 -4.02
CA LEU A 86 16.72 -8.06 -2.64
C LEU A 86 17.94 -7.96 -1.73
N GLU A 87 19.08 -8.53 -2.12
CA GLU A 87 20.32 -8.51 -1.34
C GLU A 87 20.81 -7.07 -1.12
N TYR A 88 20.84 -6.27 -2.18
CA TYR A 88 21.19 -4.86 -2.11
C TYR A 88 20.28 -4.10 -1.13
N PHE A 89 18.97 -4.34 -1.20
CA PHE A 89 18.01 -3.74 -0.27
C PHE A 89 18.29 -4.13 1.18
N LEU A 90 18.49 -5.43 1.45
CA LEU A 90 18.74 -5.94 2.80
C LEU A 90 20.04 -5.40 3.40
N LYS A 91 21.08 -5.22 2.58
CA LYS A 91 22.34 -4.62 3.02
C LYS A 91 22.13 -3.16 3.48
N ASN A 92 21.52 -2.34 2.63
CA ASN A 92 21.24 -0.94 2.98
C ASN A 92 20.24 -0.80 4.14
N LEU A 93 19.31 -1.74 4.29
CA LEU A 93 18.37 -1.74 5.41
C LEU A 93 19.07 -1.99 6.76
N LYS A 94 20.09 -2.86 6.79
CA LYS A 94 20.92 -3.07 7.99
C LYS A 94 21.67 -1.80 8.36
N ASP A 95 22.30 -1.16 7.39
CA ASP A 95 23.06 0.08 7.59
C ASP A 95 22.16 1.20 8.14
N LEU A 96 20.94 1.34 7.59
CA LEU A 96 19.94 2.28 8.09
C LEU A 96 19.52 1.99 9.54
N ARG A 97 19.33 0.71 9.90
CA ARG A 97 18.96 0.34 11.27
C ARG A 97 20.09 0.60 12.26
N GLU A 98 21.32 0.25 11.91
CA GLU A 98 22.50 0.51 12.74
C GLU A 98 22.67 2.02 12.99
N SER A 99 22.48 2.84 11.95
CA SER A 99 22.50 4.30 12.09
C SER A 99 21.35 4.91 12.92
N ALA A 100 20.22 4.19 13.05
CA ALA A 100 19.08 4.61 13.86
C ALA A 100 19.26 4.22 15.34
N VAL A 101 19.83 3.03 15.59
CA VAL A 101 20.19 2.55 16.93
C VAL A 101 21.30 3.43 17.54
N ASP A 102 22.29 3.83 16.74
CA ASP A 102 23.34 4.77 17.19
C ASP A 102 22.81 6.17 17.52
N LYS A 103 21.60 6.51 17.06
CA LYS A 103 20.91 7.78 17.36
C LYS A 103 19.89 7.67 18.50
N GLY A 104 19.81 6.52 19.18
CA GLY A 104 18.96 6.33 20.36
C GLY A 104 17.45 6.39 20.08
N LEU A 105 17.02 5.95 18.89
CA LEU A 105 15.61 5.76 18.51
C LEU A 105 15.19 4.30 18.64
#